data_AF-A0A315ESX5-F1
#
_entry.id   AF-A0A315ESX5-F1
#
_cell.length_a   1.000
_cell.length_b   1.000
_cell.length_c   1.000
_cell.angle_alpha   90.00
_cell.angle_beta   90.00
_cell.angle_gamma   90.00
#
_symmetry.space_group_name_H-M   'P 1'
#
loop_
_entity.id
_entity.type
_entity.pdbx_description
1 polymer ?
#
loop_
_entity_poly.entity_id
_entity_poly.type
_entity_poly.pdbx_seq_one_letter_code
_entity_poly.pdbx_strand_id
1 'polypeptide(L)'
;MAVISAVQRRPDKQHDGVGVMGKTPVNMRTMRPLFLFLITFSIYFLSACGGSDGESTTNPAPHNISQPSISGRLLADNTVRLTLIGVGTPAGRYCIRQDAAVPLASDGCFTDTRASSLVQEKAIANPSSALRTVFTSWVLEGSTVRRHASLSVPGRTCSATAYDALQRAASTLPAVCILTGTTLGTGTTLKESVLLLESVKAPVSAANFLRYVNQGFYDQTVFHRFLKSTSASLVQGGGFTHNGSNYATKTPTLAAIPLESTISSGLGHTASTIAMARADDPDSATSQFFVNPQNNPIFDSSNLRNGYAVFGRFIHGSNTWTELLNTVPTSAFTATDGGAVNPSTAVHLHWAYQIQ
;
A
#
# COMPACT_ATOMS: atom_id res chain seq x y z
N MET A 1 -8.24 29.97 -15.01
CA MET A 1 -7.19 30.20 -14.00
C MET A 1 -6.45 28.89 -13.80
N ALA A 2 -5.30 28.77 -14.48
CA ALA A 2 -4.43 27.60 -14.45
C ALA A 2 -3.65 27.58 -13.14
N VAL A 3 -3.69 26.47 -12.41
CA VAL A 3 -2.85 26.24 -11.23
C VAL A 3 -2.21 24.89 -11.40
N ILE A 4 -0.93 24.89 -11.78
CA ILE A 4 0.15 23.99 -11.36
C ILE A 4 1.39 24.37 -12.20
N SER A 5 2.52 24.47 -11.50
CA SER A 5 3.89 24.74 -11.97
C SER A 5 4.35 26.21 -11.93
N ALA A 6 4.94 26.58 -10.77
CA ALA A 6 5.91 27.67 -10.68
C ALA A 6 7.29 27.09 -11.06
N VAL A 7 7.83 27.49 -12.21
CA VAL A 7 8.92 28.48 -12.33
C VAL A 7 10.21 28.08 -11.61
N GLN A 8 11.16 27.59 -12.39
CA GLN A 8 12.58 27.90 -12.19
C GLN A 8 13.25 28.01 -13.57
N ARG A 9 13.28 29.24 -14.12
CA ARG A 9 14.16 29.60 -15.23
C ARG A 9 15.51 30.01 -14.66
N ARG A 10 16.61 29.50 -15.23
CA ARG A 10 17.95 30.10 -15.17
C ARG A 10 18.34 30.60 -16.57
N PRO A 11 19.24 31.60 -16.66
CA PRO A 11 19.29 32.53 -17.78
C PRO A 11 20.08 32.01 -18.99
N ASP A 12 19.74 32.60 -20.13
CA ASP A 12 20.32 32.43 -21.46
C ASP A 12 21.86 32.45 -21.49
N LYS A 13 22.41 31.55 -22.32
CA LYS A 13 23.55 31.87 -23.17
C LYS A 13 23.25 31.45 -24.60
N GLN A 14 23.15 32.47 -25.44
CA GLN A 14 23.31 32.49 -26.90
C GLN A 14 24.31 31.44 -27.41
N HIS A 15 23.94 30.74 -28.50
CA HIS A 15 24.82 30.60 -29.66
C HIS A 15 24.02 30.28 -30.92
N ASP A 16 24.25 31.10 -31.94
CA ASP A 16 23.74 31.03 -33.29
C ASP A 16 24.18 29.76 -34.04
N GLY A 17 23.41 29.35 -35.05
CA GLY A 17 23.88 28.36 -36.03
C GLY A 17 22.80 27.71 -36.88
N VAL A 18 22.33 28.43 -37.90
CA VAL A 18 21.55 27.88 -39.02
C VAL A 18 22.49 27.07 -39.93
N GLY A 19 22.09 25.86 -40.31
CA GLY A 19 22.82 25.02 -41.27
C GLY A 19 21.93 23.96 -41.90
N VAL A 20 21.56 24.19 -43.15
CA VAL A 20 20.67 23.40 -44.00
C VAL A 20 21.44 22.30 -44.76
N MET A 21 20.69 21.28 -45.21
CA MET A 21 20.91 20.41 -46.39
C MET A 21 21.67 19.09 -46.21
N GLY A 22 21.09 18.03 -46.81
CA GLY A 22 21.86 16.86 -47.25
C GLY A 22 21.13 15.52 -47.25
N LYS A 23 20.02 15.36 -47.97
CA LYS A 23 19.48 14.03 -48.34
C LYS A 23 20.44 13.35 -49.33
N THR A 24 20.79 12.08 -49.10
CA THR A 24 21.33 11.19 -50.13
C THR A 24 20.49 9.91 -50.20
N PRO A 25 20.19 9.39 -51.41
CA PRO A 25 19.22 8.30 -51.60
C PRO A 25 19.87 6.91 -51.53
N VAL A 26 19.10 5.94 -51.03
CA VAL A 26 19.42 4.51 -51.09
C VAL A 26 19.14 4.00 -52.51
N ASN A 27 20.16 3.40 -53.13
CA ASN A 27 20.08 2.84 -54.48
C ASN A 27 19.76 1.34 -54.42
N MET A 28 18.77 0.93 -55.21
CA MET A 28 18.13 -0.39 -55.21
C MET A 28 18.46 -1.07 -56.54
N ARG A 29 19.28 -2.11 -56.51
CA ARG A 29 19.63 -3.04 -57.62
C ARG A 29 20.34 -4.23 -56.94
N THR A 30 20.09 -5.52 -57.17
CA THR A 30 19.52 -6.25 -58.30
C THR A 30 19.25 -7.68 -57.81
N MET A 31 18.10 -8.29 -58.15
CA MET A 31 17.87 -9.73 -58.01
C MET A 31 18.55 -10.50 -59.14
N ARG A 32 19.12 -11.69 -58.84
CA ARG A 32 18.81 -12.99 -59.51
C ARG A 32 19.56 -14.17 -58.83
N PRO A 33 19.07 -15.42 -59.01
CA PRO A 33 19.11 -16.48 -58.00
C PRO A 33 20.17 -17.56 -58.30
N LEU A 34 20.51 -18.42 -57.32
CA LEU A 34 20.67 -19.87 -57.51
C LEU A 34 21.01 -20.65 -56.23
N PHE A 35 20.45 -21.86 -56.19
CA PHE A 35 20.83 -23.08 -55.47
C PHE A 35 20.67 -23.22 -53.94
N LEU A 36 19.59 -23.93 -53.63
CA LEU A 36 19.34 -24.85 -52.53
C LEU A 36 20.57 -25.71 -52.13
N PHE A 37 20.98 -25.63 -50.87
CA PHE A 37 21.67 -26.72 -50.15
C PHE A 37 21.17 -26.75 -48.71
N LEU A 38 20.41 -27.79 -48.37
CA LEU A 38 20.00 -28.14 -47.02
C LEU A 38 21.20 -28.76 -46.29
N ILE A 39 21.70 -28.08 -45.26
CA ILE A 39 22.59 -28.68 -44.26
C ILE A 39 21.94 -28.48 -42.90
N THR A 40 21.44 -29.57 -42.35
CA THR A 40 20.97 -29.68 -40.96
C THR A 40 22.16 -29.62 -40.01
N PHE A 41 22.26 -28.55 -39.21
CA PHE A 41 23.16 -28.47 -38.06
C PHE A 41 22.31 -28.48 -36.78
N SER A 42 22.32 -29.61 -36.08
CA SER A 42 21.90 -29.68 -34.68
C SER A 42 22.94 -28.93 -33.85
N ILE A 43 22.54 -27.82 -33.24
CA ILE A 43 23.35 -27.11 -32.25
C ILE A 43 22.64 -27.21 -30.90
N TYR A 44 23.24 -28.00 -30.03
CA TYR A 44 23.05 -27.97 -28.58
C TYR A 44 23.34 -26.55 -28.07
N PHE A 45 22.35 -25.89 -27.47
CA PHE A 45 22.62 -24.70 -26.66
C PHE A 45 22.73 -25.10 -25.19
N LEU A 46 23.96 -24.95 -24.69
CA LEU A 46 24.28 -24.96 -23.27
C LEU A 46 23.49 -23.87 -22.54
N SER A 47 23.02 -24.27 -21.36
CA SER A 47 22.56 -23.42 -20.27
C SER A 47 23.54 -22.28 -19.98
N ALA A 48 23.09 -21.04 -20.18
CA ALA A 48 23.71 -19.85 -19.59
C ALA A 48 22.67 -19.17 -18.68
N CYS A 49 23.04 -18.99 -17.42
CA CYS A 49 22.27 -18.29 -16.39
C CYS A 49 21.87 -16.89 -16.85
N GLY A 50 20.56 -16.69 -17.02
CA GLY A 50 19.93 -15.37 -17.03
C GLY A 50 18.73 -15.46 -16.09
N GLY A 51 18.95 -15.17 -14.80
CA GLY A 51 17.89 -15.12 -13.81
C GLY A 51 16.96 -13.95 -14.10
N SER A 52 15.84 -14.23 -14.76
CA SER A 52 14.66 -13.39 -14.65
C SER A 52 13.99 -13.77 -13.34
N ASP A 53 14.16 -12.95 -12.31
CA ASP A 53 13.29 -13.01 -11.14
C ASP A 53 11.87 -12.69 -11.62
N GLY A 54 11.11 -13.74 -11.90
CA GLY A 54 9.66 -13.68 -11.99
C GLY A 54 9.17 -13.33 -10.60
N GLU A 55 9.12 -12.02 -10.29
CA GLU A 55 8.53 -11.53 -9.07
C GLU A 55 7.07 -11.97 -9.06
N SER A 56 6.77 -12.90 -8.15
CA SER A 56 5.48 -13.55 -8.05
C SER A 56 4.38 -12.48 -7.91
N THR A 57 3.50 -12.39 -8.90
CA THR A 57 2.31 -11.54 -8.87
C THR A 57 1.23 -12.06 -7.91
N THR A 58 1.52 -13.12 -7.16
CA THR A 58 0.61 -13.66 -6.16
C THR A 58 0.73 -12.86 -4.87
N ASN A 59 -0.21 -11.95 -4.64
CA ASN A 59 -0.35 -11.28 -3.34
C ASN A 59 -0.40 -12.33 -2.21
N PRO A 60 0.30 -12.12 -1.08
CA PRO A 60 0.19 -13.01 0.06
C PRO A 60 -1.27 -13.10 0.54
N ALA A 61 -1.66 -14.29 1.02
CA ALA A 61 -3.04 -14.58 1.40
C ALA A 61 -3.60 -13.52 2.39
N PRO A 62 -4.87 -13.13 2.22
CA PRO A 62 -5.45 -11.82 2.60
C PRO A 62 -5.61 -11.56 4.08
N HIS A 63 -4.99 -12.35 4.96
CA HIS A 63 -5.02 -12.09 6.38
C HIS A 63 -3.75 -12.54 7.11
N ASN A 64 -2.59 -12.59 6.48
CA ASN A 64 -1.40 -13.12 7.14
C ASN A 64 -0.33 -12.05 7.25
N ILE A 65 -0.07 -11.57 8.48
CA ILE A 65 1.16 -10.86 8.80
C ILE A 65 2.19 -11.94 9.10
N SER A 66 3.23 -12.06 8.27
CA SER A 66 4.20 -13.15 8.39
C SER A 66 5.63 -12.65 8.60
N GLN A 67 6.33 -13.33 9.48
CA GLN A 67 7.77 -13.36 9.64
C GLN A 67 8.25 -14.81 9.37
N PRO A 68 9.55 -15.07 9.19
CA PRO A 68 10.05 -16.41 8.85
C PRO A 68 9.61 -17.53 9.82
N SER A 69 9.46 -17.21 11.11
CA SER A 69 9.17 -18.20 12.17
C SER A 69 7.80 -18.01 12.85
N ILE A 70 7.02 -17.00 12.45
CA ILE A 70 5.70 -16.72 13.01
C ILE A 70 4.82 -16.00 12.00
N SER A 71 3.57 -16.43 11.88
CA SER A 71 2.53 -15.70 11.16
C SER A 71 1.33 -15.41 12.06
N GLY A 72 0.54 -14.41 11.72
CA GLY A 72 -0.65 -14.00 12.46
C GLY A 72 -1.79 -13.63 11.54
N ARG A 73 -2.97 -14.14 11.87
CA ARG A 73 -4.23 -13.87 11.18
C ARG A 73 -5.21 -13.13 12.07
N LEU A 74 -5.52 -11.89 11.71
CA LEU A 74 -6.55 -11.10 12.39
C LEU A 74 -7.94 -11.68 12.12
N LEU A 75 -8.76 -11.75 13.18
CA LEU A 75 -10.14 -12.24 13.16
C LEU A 75 -11.13 -11.11 13.47
N ALA A 76 -12.43 -11.32 13.26
CA ALA A 76 -13.45 -10.27 13.40
C ALA A 76 -13.78 -9.91 14.85
N ASP A 77 -13.39 -10.76 15.80
CA ASP A 77 -13.69 -10.67 17.24
C ASP A 77 -12.56 -10.02 18.04
N ASN A 78 -11.71 -9.22 17.40
CA ASN A 78 -10.54 -8.59 17.99
C ASN A 78 -9.53 -9.60 18.55
N THR A 79 -9.44 -10.77 17.93
CA THR A 79 -8.40 -11.77 18.20
C THR A 79 -7.45 -11.92 17.01
N VAL A 80 -6.28 -12.50 17.28
CA VAL A 80 -5.32 -12.93 16.27
C VAL A 80 -5.03 -14.41 16.45
N ARG A 81 -5.10 -15.16 15.35
CA ARG A 81 -4.63 -16.54 15.24
C ARG A 81 -3.16 -16.55 14.85
N LEU A 82 -2.29 -16.84 15.79
CA LEU A 82 -0.84 -16.94 15.59
C LEU A 82 -0.46 -18.36 15.21
N THR A 83 0.45 -18.51 14.25
CA THR A 83 1.03 -19.79 13.82
C THR A 83 2.55 -19.69 13.90
N LEU A 84 3.18 -20.43 14.81
CA LEU A 84 4.63 -20.58 14.82
C LEU A 84 5.05 -21.61 13.78
N ILE A 85 6.12 -21.31 13.04
CA ILE A 85 6.62 -22.12 11.92
C ILE A 85 8.06 -22.55 12.24
N GLY A 86 8.42 -23.79 11.89
CA GLY A 86 9.75 -24.32 12.20
C GLY A 86 9.91 -24.70 13.67
N VAL A 87 8.82 -25.11 14.31
CA VAL A 87 8.80 -25.61 15.69
C VAL A 87 8.85 -27.14 15.71
N GLY A 88 9.18 -27.74 16.86
CA GLY A 88 9.06 -29.20 17.05
C GLY A 88 10.28 -30.04 16.66
N THR A 89 11.36 -29.45 16.13
CA THR A 89 12.64 -30.15 15.90
C THR A 89 13.85 -29.29 16.30
N PRO A 90 14.51 -29.57 17.45
CA PRO A 90 14.11 -30.55 18.46
C PRO A 90 12.76 -30.19 19.11
N ALA A 91 12.09 -31.18 19.70
CA ALA A 91 10.84 -30.94 20.42
C ALA A 91 11.09 -29.95 21.58
N GLY A 92 10.32 -28.86 21.58
CA GLY A 92 10.45 -27.78 22.56
C GLY A 92 9.08 -27.33 23.04
N ARG A 93 9.06 -26.71 24.22
CA ARG A 93 7.84 -26.08 24.75
C ARG A 93 7.82 -24.62 24.35
N TYR A 94 6.69 -24.12 23.87
CA TYR A 94 6.58 -22.75 23.39
C TYR A 94 5.57 -21.95 24.21
N CYS A 95 5.89 -20.68 24.44
CA CYS A 95 5.03 -19.74 25.13
C CYS A 95 4.93 -18.45 24.32
N ILE A 96 3.72 -17.92 24.15
CA ILE A 96 3.49 -16.65 23.45
C ILE A 96 2.97 -15.62 24.46
N ARG A 97 3.63 -14.45 24.50
CA ARG A 97 3.26 -13.30 25.33
C ARG A 97 2.94 -12.08 24.46
N GLN A 98 2.19 -11.13 25.00
CA GLN A 98 1.85 -9.85 24.34
C GLN A 98 2.85 -8.73 24.68
N ASP A 99 3.99 -9.11 25.23
CA ASP A 99 5.08 -8.24 25.64
C ASP A 99 6.40 -8.93 25.29
N ALA A 100 7.51 -8.24 25.56
CA ALA A 100 8.86 -8.77 25.39
C ALA A 100 9.43 -9.36 26.69
N ALA A 101 8.61 -9.56 27.74
CA ALA A 101 9.08 -10.09 29.01
C ALA A 101 9.42 -11.58 28.86
N VAL A 102 10.58 -11.98 29.37
CA VAL A 102 11.04 -13.37 29.36
C VAL A 102 10.18 -14.17 30.36
N PRO A 103 9.42 -15.19 29.92
CA PRO A 103 8.69 -16.07 30.84
C PRO A 103 9.66 -16.93 31.66
N LEU A 104 9.26 -17.29 32.87
CA LEU A 104 10.01 -18.25 33.68
C LEU A 104 9.81 -19.67 33.12
N ALA A 105 10.82 -20.54 33.22
CA ALA A 105 10.70 -21.93 32.76
C ALA A 105 9.55 -22.70 33.46
N SER A 106 9.15 -22.25 34.65
CA SER A 106 8.01 -22.77 35.42
C SER A 106 6.64 -22.22 34.98
N ASP A 107 6.59 -21.24 34.08
CA ASP A 107 5.35 -20.63 33.65
C ASP A 107 4.47 -21.66 32.92
N GLY A 108 3.18 -21.72 33.29
CA GLY A 108 2.20 -22.62 32.69
C GLY A 108 1.85 -22.33 31.22
N CYS A 109 2.39 -21.25 30.64
CA CYS A 109 2.15 -20.90 29.23
C CYS A 109 2.91 -21.79 28.23
N PHE A 110 3.93 -22.53 28.70
CA PHE A 110 4.77 -23.37 27.86
C PHE A 110 4.04 -24.67 27.45
N THR A 111 3.57 -24.71 26.20
CA THR A 111 2.91 -25.86 25.60
C THR A 111 3.91 -26.70 24.81
N ASP A 112 3.96 -28.01 25.08
CA ASP A 112 4.71 -28.97 24.26
C ASP A 112 4.13 -29.04 22.85
N THR A 113 4.99 -28.98 21.84
CA THR A 113 4.60 -29.32 20.47
C THR A 113 5.61 -30.27 19.85
N ARG A 114 5.09 -31.36 19.29
CA ARG A 114 5.82 -32.25 18.38
C ARG A 114 5.45 -32.01 16.92
N ALA A 115 4.47 -31.14 16.67
CA ALA A 115 4.08 -30.74 15.34
C ALA A 115 5.06 -29.68 14.82
N SER A 116 5.24 -29.65 13.50
CA SER A 116 6.05 -28.65 12.78
C SER A 116 5.50 -27.22 12.86
N SER A 117 4.28 -27.06 13.42
CA SER A 117 3.59 -25.79 13.63
C SER A 117 2.79 -25.78 14.94
N LEU A 118 2.75 -24.63 15.62
CA LEU A 118 1.89 -24.40 16.79
C LEU A 118 0.92 -23.24 16.50
N VAL A 119 -0.38 -23.49 16.65
CA VAL A 119 -1.44 -22.49 16.46
C VAL A 119 -2.01 -22.05 17.80
N GLN A 120 -2.09 -20.75 18.04
CA GLN A 120 -2.75 -20.18 19.22
C GLN A 120 -3.56 -18.95 18.85
N GLU A 121 -4.78 -18.84 19.37
CA GLU A 121 -5.56 -17.61 19.29
C GLU A 121 -5.34 -16.76 20.54
N LYS A 122 -5.14 -15.47 20.35
CA LYS A 122 -4.94 -14.49 21.42
C LYS A 122 -5.81 -13.27 21.16
N ALA A 123 -6.51 -12.81 22.19
CA ALA A 123 -7.17 -11.51 22.15
C ALA A 123 -6.13 -10.41 21.95
N ILE A 124 -6.46 -9.38 21.18
CA ILE A 124 -5.65 -8.17 21.07
C ILE A 124 -6.01 -7.28 22.28
N ALA A 125 -5.07 -7.09 23.21
CA ALA A 125 -5.33 -6.49 24.51
C ALA A 125 -5.95 -5.08 24.42
N ASN A 126 -6.69 -4.70 25.46
CA ASN A 126 -7.64 -3.57 25.49
C ASN A 126 -7.10 -2.29 24.82
N PRO A 127 -7.72 -1.83 23.73
CA PRO A 127 -7.07 -1.00 22.70
C PRO A 127 -7.18 0.52 22.92
N SER A 128 -7.15 1.01 24.16
CA SER A 128 -7.31 2.44 24.43
C SER A 128 -6.08 3.29 24.09
N SER A 129 -4.89 2.70 23.92
CA SER A 129 -3.66 3.49 23.66
C SER A 129 -2.68 2.89 22.66
N ALA A 130 -2.65 1.57 22.44
CA ALA A 130 -1.64 0.94 21.59
C ALA A 130 -2.12 0.78 20.13
N LEU A 131 -1.38 1.38 19.21
CA LEU A 131 -1.63 1.32 17.76
C LEU A 131 -1.29 -0.05 17.16
N ARG A 132 -0.40 -0.79 17.82
CA ARG A 132 0.08 -2.12 17.46
C ARG A 132 0.17 -2.98 18.72
N THR A 133 -0.11 -4.27 18.59
CA THR A 133 0.12 -5.28 19.62
C THR A 133 1.26 -6.18 19.15
N VAL A 134 2.28 -6.31 20.01
CA VAL A 134 3.44 -7.16 19.73
C VAL A 134 3.26 -8.49 20.45
N PHE A 135 3.33 -9.58 19.69
CA PHE A 135 3.37 -10.92 20.22
C PHE A 135 4.82 -11.43 20.18
N THR A 136 5.34 -11.88 21.30
CA THR A 136 6.67 -12.50 21.38
C THR A 136 6.51 -13.97 21.74
N SER A 137 7.06 -14.85 20.91
CA SER A 137 7.12 -16.27 21.20
C SER A 137 8.48 -16.64 21.79
N TRP A 138 8.44 -17.51 22.78
CA TRP A 138 9.59 -18.04 23.52
C TRP A 138 9.61 -19.55 23.38
N VAL A 139 10.79 -20.13 23.34
CA VAL A 139 11.03 -21.58 23.38
C VAL A 139 11.76 -21.93 24.67
N LEU A 140 11.31 -22.99 25.33
CA LEU A 140 11.97 -23.62 26.46
C LEU A 140 12.59 -24.93 25.98
N GLU A 141 13.92 -24.99 26.07
CA GLU A 141 14.73 -26.16 25.73
C GLU A 141 15.54 -26.56 26.98
N GLY A 142 15.22 -27.72 27.54
CA GLY A 142 15.73 -28.10 28.86
C GLY A 142 15.27 -27.09 29.92
N SER A 143 16.22 -26.34 30.50
CA SER A 143 15.96 -25.28 31.49
C SER A 143 16.13 -23.87 30.91
N THR A 144 16.49 -23.74 29.63
CA THR A 144 16.83 -22.44 29.03
C THR A 144 15.64 -21.90 28.23
N VAL A 145 15.24 -20.66 28.53
CA VAL A 145 14.23 -19.92 27.77
C VAL A 145 14.93 -18.99 26.77
N ARG A 146 14.57 -19.08 25.49
CA ARG A 146 15.07 -18.19 24.43
C ARG A 146 13.94 -17.59 23.63
N ARG A 147 14.15 -16.39 23.10
CA ARG A 147 13.20 -15.78 22.16
C ARG A 147 13.21 -16.60 20.86
N HIS A 148 12.04 -17.02 20.42
CA HIS A 148 11.85 -17.75 19.17
C HIS A 148 11.49 -16.80 18.01
N ALA A 149 10.52 -15.91 18.22
CA ALA A 149 10.04 -15.00 17.19
C ALA A 149 9.27 -13.83 17.80
N SER A 150 9.01 -12.79 17.01
CA SER A 150 8.11 -11.71 17.37
C SER A 150 7.27 -11.27 16.16
N LEU A 151 6.02 -10.92 16.40
CA LEU A 151 5.09 -10.45 15.39
C LEU A 151 4.35 -9.21 15.90
N SER A 152 4.44 -8.11 15.16
CA SER A 152 3.67 -6.89 15.42
C SER A 152 2.42 -6.87 14.55
N VAL A 153 1.24 -6.85 15.18
CA VAL A 153 -0.06 -6.79 14.49
C VAL A 153 -0.79 -5.50 14.89
N PRO A 154 -1.77 -5.01 14.12
CA PRO A 154 -2.63 -3.90 14.53
C PRO A 154 -3.19 -4.09 15.95
N GLY A 155 -3.25 -3.01 16.73
CA GLY A 155 -3.81 -3.04 18.09
C GLY A 155 -5.34 -3.22 18.12
N ARG A 156 -5.98 -3.27 16.95
CA ARG A 156 -7.40 -3.57 16.77
C ARG A 156 -7.60 -4.33 15.46
N THR A 157 -8.64 -5.14 15.39
CA THR A 157 -9.18 -5.68 14.14
C THR A 157 -10.30 -4.79 13.61
N CYS A 158 -10.73 -5.03 12.38
CA CYS A 158 -11.93 -4.40 11.84
C CYS A 158 -13.15 -4.82 12.62
N SER A 159 -14.09 -3.90 12.79
CA SER A 159 -15.33 -4.14 13.51
C SER A 159 -16.22 -5.18 12.81
N ALA A 160 -17.12 -5.81 13.57
CA ALA A 160 -18.15 -6.68 13.00
C ALA A 160 -18.96 -5.94 11.91
N THR A 161 -19.26 -4.66 12.11
CA THR A 161 -19.94 -3.81 11.12
C THR A 161 -19.17 -3.71 9.79
N ALA A 162 -17.84 -3.61 9.83
CA ALA A 162 -17.00 -3.63 8.63
C ALA A 162 -17.06 -4.98 7.91
N TYR A 163 -16.98 -6.09 8.65
CA TYR A 163 -17.12 -7.43 8.06
C TYR A 163 -18.52 -7.65 7.48
N ASP A 164 -19.57 -7.20 8.15
CA ASP A 164 -20.94 -7.27 7.63
C ASP A 164 -21.10 -6.42 6.36
N ALA A 165 -20.42 -5.28 6.27
CA ALA A 165 -20.41 -4.48 5.05
C ALA A 165 -19.74 -5.21 3.88
N LEU A 166 -18.63 -5.91 4.15
CA LEU A 166 -17.98 -6.77 3.16
C LEU A 166 -18.89 -7.93 2.71
N GLN A 167 -19.53 -8.63 3.65
CA GLN A 167 -20.48 -9.70 3.34
C GLN A 167 -21.67 -9.20 2.49
N ARG A 168 -22.25 -8.05 2.86
CA ARG A 168 -23.33 -7.42 2.09
C ARG A 168 -22.89 -6.97 0.69
N ALA A 169 -21.64 -6.58 0.52
CA ALA A 169 -21.12 -6.22 -0.79
C ALA A 169 -21.02 -7.42 -1.75
N ALA A 170 -21.00 -8.66 -1.22
CA ALA A 170 -21.00 -9.92 -1.96
C ALA A 170 -20.00 -9.94 -3.14
N SER A 171 -18.85 -9.28 -2.94
CA SER A 171 -17.81 -9.10 -3.94
C SER A 171 -16.69 -10.11 -3.70
N THR A 172 -16.02 -10.55 -4.76
CA THR A 172 -14.78 -11.35 -4.67
C THR A 172 -13.52 -10.49 -4.82
N LEU A 173 -13.69 -9.18 -4.99
CA LEU A 173 -12.57 -8.25 -5.09
C LEU A 173 -11.77 -8.20 -3.77
N PRO A 174 -10.46 -7.96 -3.81
CA PRO A 174 -9.69 -7.75 -2.60
C PRO A 174 -10.28 -6.60 -1.78
N ALA A 175 -10.33 -6.80 -0.47
CA ALA A 175 -10.88 -5.81 0.44
C ALA A 175 -9.82 -5.35 1.43
N VAL A 176 -9.77 -4.06 1.72
CA VAL A 176 -8.87 -3.48 2.72
C VAL A 176 -9.71 -2.72 3.73
N CYS A 177 -9.40 -2.90 4.99
CA CYS A 177 -9.98 -2.13 6.07
C CYS A 177 -8.90 -1.23 6.68
N ILE A 178 -9.30 -0.01 7.00
CA ILE A 178 -8.40 1.02 7.49
C ILE A 178 -8.99 1.71 8.72
N LEU A 179 -8.10 2.15 9.60
CA LEU A 179 -8.45 3.01 10.72
C LEU A 179 -7.74 4.35 10.59
N THR A 180 -8.54 5.40 10.55
CA THR A 180 -8.06 6.78 10.55
C THR A 180 -8.33 7.43 11.88
N GLY A 181 -7.49 8.40 12.26
CA GLY A 181 -7.67 9.14 13.50
C GLY A 181 -7.19 10.56 13.40
N THR A 182 -7.89 11.45 14.10
CA THR A 182 -7.49 12.85 14.26
C THR A 182 -7.87 13.34 15.65
N THR A 183 -7.05 14.23 16.20
CA THR A 183 -7.29 14.84 17.50
C THR A 183 -7.75 16.28 17.29
N LEU A 184 -9.00 16.58 17.64
CA LEU A 184 -9.58 17.91 17.53
C LEU A 184 -10.02 18.36 18.93
N GLY A 185 -9.50 19.49 19.41
CA GLY A 185 -9.73 19.94 20.78
C GLY A 185 -9.14 18.97 21.81
N THR A 186 -9.96 18.52 22.77
CA THR A 186 -9.55 17.61 23.85
C THR A 186 -9.73 16.12 23.52
N GLY A 187 -10.28 15.79 22.34
CA GLY A 187 -10.67 14.42 21.99
C GLY A 187 -9.96 13.88 20.75
N THR A 188 -9.68 12.57 20.76
CA THR A 188 -9.25 11.82 19.56
C THR A 188 -10.42 11.05 19.01
N THR A 189 -10.71 11.24 17.72
CA THR A 189 -11.78 10.53 17.01
C THR A 189 -11.16 9.50 16.09
N LEU A 190 -11.56 8.24 16.24
CA LEU A 190 -11.17 7.15 15.35
C LEU A 190 -12.32 6.82 14.40
N LYS A 191 -12.02 6.63 13.11
CA LYS A 191 -12.99 6.32 12.07
C LYS A 191 -12.49 5.15 11.23
N GLU A 192 -13.31 4.11 11.15
CA GLU A 192 -13.05 2.90 10.37
C GLU A 192 -13.65 3.03 8.97
N SER A 193 -13.01 2.43 7.97
CA SER A 193 -13.52 2.37 6.60
C SER A 193 -13.09 1.07 5.91
N VAL A 194 -13.91 0.60 4.97
CA VAL A 194 -13.63 -0.62 4.17
C VAL A 194 -13.67 -0.28 2.71
N LEU A 195 -12.65 -0.72 1.98
CA LEU A 195 -12.42 -0.52 0.57
C LEU A 195 -12.53 -1.86 -0.17
N LEU A 196 -13.16 -1.85 -1.34
CA LEU A 196 -12.99 -2.89 -2.36
C LEU A 196 -12.03 -2.37 -3.42
N LEU A 197 -11.06 -3.17 -3.82
CA LEU A 197 -10.05 -2.84 -4.82
C LEU A 197 -10.41 -3.47 -6.16
N GLU A 198 -10.45 -2.67 -7.22
CA GLU A 198 -10.85 -3.06 -8.58
C GLU A 198 -9.73 -3.83 -9.30
N SER A 199 -9.29 -4.94 -8.72
CA SER A 199 -8.17 -5.78 -9.21
C SER A 199 -8.34 -6.38 -10.60
N VAL A 200 -9.56 -6.33 -11.17
CA VAL A 200 -9.83 -6.76 -12.55
C VAL A 200 -9.62 -5.61 -13.55
N LYS A 201 -10.03 -4.38 -13.19
CA LYS A 201 -10.01 -3.21 -14.08
C LYS A 201 -8.76 -2.35 -13.91
N ALA A 202 -8.15 -2.39 -12.73
CA ALA A 202 -6.89 -1.72 -12.38
C ALA A 202 -5.95 -2.70 -11.64
N PRO A 203 -5.58 -3.85 -12.27
CA PRO A 203 -4.76 -4.89 -11.64
C PRO A 203 -3.43 -4.37 -11.10
N VAL A 204 -2.75 -3.46 -11.81
CA VAL A 204 -1.42 -2.97 -11.41
C VAL A 204 -1.54 -2.07 -10.18
N SER A 205 -2.47 -1.13 -10.21
CA SER A 205 -2.70 -0.17 -9.12
C SER A 205 -3.21 -0.87 -7.86
N ALA A 206 -4.16 -1.80 -8.00
CA ALA A 206 -4.69 -2.58 -6.88
C ALA A 206 -3.61 -3.47 -6.25
N ALA A 207 -2.80 -4.16 -7.07
CA ALA A 207 -1.70 -4.99 -6.56
C ALA A 207 -0.63 -4.14 -5.86
N ASN A 208 -0.24 -3.00 -6.42
CA ASN A 208 0.71 -2.08 -5.80
C ASN A 208 0.21 -1.58 -4.43
N PHE A 209 -1.04 -1.14 -4.33
CA PHE A 209 -1.63 -0.72 -3.06
C PHE A 209 -1.65 -1.85 -2.02
N LEU A 210 -2.04 -3.06 -2.42
CA LEU A 210 -2.03 -4.24 -1.54
C LEU A 210 -0.63 -4.60 -1.05
N ARG A 211 0.42 -4.44 -1.88
CA ARG A 211 1.80 -4.65 -1.44
C ARG A 211 2.17 -3.71 -0.31
N TYR A 212 1.85 -2.41 -0.42
CA TYR A 212 2.09 -1.45 0.66
C TYR A 212 1.28 -1.76 1.93
N VAL A 213 0.01 -2.16 1.78
CA VAL A 213 -0.83 -2.62 2.90
C VAL A 213 -0.18 -3.81 3.61
N ASN A 214 0.20 -4.84 2.86
CA ASN A 214 0.74 -6.09 3.39
C ASN A 214 2.15 -5.92 3.97
N GLN A 215 2.91 -4.92 3.51
CA GLN A 215 4.20 -4.53 4.10
C GLN A 215 4.05 -3.63 5.35
N GLY A 216 2.83 -3.21 5.71
CA GLY A 216 2.61 -2.24 6.79
C GLY A 216 3.13 -0.83 6.48
N PHE A 217 3.41 -0.54 5.20
CA PHE A 217 3.95 0.76 4.80
C PHE A 217 2.99 1.90 5.12
N TYR A 218 1.68 1.67 5.07
CA TYR A 218 0.71 2.72 5.37
C TYR A 218 0.54 3.05 6.86
N ASP A 219 1.09 2.22 7.76
CA ASP A 219 1.00 2.46 9.19
C ASP A 219 1.59 3.81 9.58
N GLN A 220 0.84 4.56 10.38
CA GLN A 220 1.22 5.88 10.88
C GLN A 220 1.57 6.87 9.77
N THR A 221 1.18 6.60 8.53
CA THR A 221 1.19 7.62 7.50
C THR A 221 0.07 8.64 7.79
N VAL A 222 0.12 9.77 7.10
CA VAL A 222 -0.88 10.83 7.26
C VAL A 222 -1.51 11.21 5.94
N PHE A 223 -2.75 11.66 6.02
CA PHE A 223 -3.38 12.42 4.95
C PHE A 223 -2.86 13.85 5.04
N HIS A 224 -1.89 14.16 4.19
CA HIS A 224 -1.12 15.40 4.24
C HIS A 224 -1.71 16.49 3.38
N ARG A 225 -2.70 16.20 2.51
CA ARG A 225 -3.29 17.20 1.62
C ARG A 225 -4.80 17.08 1.54
N PHE A 226 -5.48 18.19 1.84
CA PHE A 226 -6.93 18.33 1.85
C PHE A 226 -7.31 19.43 0.87
N LEU A 227 -7.88 19.06 -0.27
CA LEU A 227 -8.35 20.04 -1.26
C LEU A 227 -9.88 20.07 -1.21
N LYS A 228 -10.44 21.25 -0.99
CA LYS A 228 -11.87 21.52 -1.13
C LYS A 228 -12.05 22.76 -1.99
N SER A 229 -12.52 22.58 -3.22
CA SER A 229 -12.80 23.66 -4.17
C SER A 229 -14.14 23.45 -4.85
N THR A 230 -14.58 24.44 -5.62
CA THR A 230 -15.83 24.36 -6.41
C THR A 230 -15.75 23.33 -7.54
N SER A 231 -14.56 22.98 -8.02
CA SER A 231 -14.37 22.09 -9.18
C SER A 231 -13.90 20.69 -8.82
N ALA A 232 -13.25 20.53 -7.66
CA ALA A 232 -12.76 19.24 -7.18
C ALA A 232 -12.54 19.25 -5.68
N SER A 233 -12.71 18.08 -5.05
CA SER A 233 -12.32 17.85 -3.66
C SER A 233 -11.59 16.52 -3.52
N LEU A 234 -10.46 16.50 -2.81
CA LEU A 234 -9.72 15.27 -2.54
C LEU A 234 -9.09 15.28 -1.15
N VAL A 235 -8.86 14.08 -0.61
CA VAL A 235 -8.08 13.85 0.60
C VAL A 235 -6.94 12.90 0.23
N GLN A 236 -5.70 13.40 0.23
CA GLN A 236 -4.51 12.67 -0.25
C GLN A 236 -3.59 12.29 0.91
N GLY A 237 -3.05 11.07 0.87
CA GLY A 237 -2.23 10.49 1.92
C GLY A 237 -1.28 9.40 1.42
N GLY A 238 -0.74 8.61 2.36
CA GLY A 238 0.03 7.41 2.05
C GLY A 238 1.49 7.62 1.61
N GLY A 239 2.05 8.81 1.82
CA GLY A 239 3.46 9.11 1.45
C GLY A 239 4.29 9.79 2.54
N PHE A 240 3.66 10.24 3.63
CA PHE A 240 4.32 11.00 4.69
C PHE A 240 3.93 10.46 6.06
N THR A 241 4.82 10.63 7.03
CA THR A 241 4.56 10.53 8.47
C THR A 241 4.55 11.93 9.08
N HIS A 242 3.91 12.09 10.24
CA HIS A 242 3.92 13.34 11.01
C HIS A 242 4.29 13.05 12.46
N ASN A 243 5.25 13.79 13.02
CA ASN A 243 5.73 13.59 14.40
C ASN A 243 5.17 14.61 15.41
N GLY A 244 4.10 15.31 15.05
CA GLY A 244 3.49 16.37 15.85
C GLY A 244 3.96 17.77 15.47
N SER A 245 5.07 17.91 14.74
CA SER A 245 5.56 19.23 14.30
C SER A 245 5.94 19.29 12.82
N ASN A 246 6.42 18.19 12.24
CA ASN A 246 6.91 18.18 10.85
C ASN A 246 6.39 16.97 10.07
N TYR A 247 6.20 17.17 8.77
CA TYR A 247 5.99 16.09 7.81
C TYR A 247 7.34 15.51 7.37
N ALA A 248 7.40 14.19 7.22
CA ALA A 248 8.56 13.50 6.67
C ALA A 248 8.12 12.46 5.64
N THR A 249 8.77 12.43 4.48
CA THR A 249 8.50 11.43 3.45
C THR A 249 8.81 10.04 3.98
N LYS A 250 7.85 9.11 3.86
CA LYS A 250 8.07 7.70 4.25
C LYS A 250 8.77 6.98 3.11
N THR A 251 9.93 6.40 3.38
CA THR A 251 10.80 5.73 2.40
C THR A 251 11.34 4.40 2.95
N PRO A 252 11.79 3.48 2.08
CA PRO A 252 11.73 3.50 0.62
C PRO A 252 10.31 3.22 0.10
N THR A 253 9.99 3.73 -1.08
CA THR A 253 8.80 3.34 -1.85
C THR A 253 9.16 2.23 -2.84
N LEU A 254 8.17 1.44 -3.26
CA LEU A 254 8.27 0.57 -4.42
C LEU A 254 8.51 1.38 -5.71
N ALA A 255 8.91 0.70 -6.77
CA ALA A 255 9.06 1.29 -8.10
C ALA A 255 7.74 1.90 -8.59
N ALA A 256 7.86 2.91 -9.46
CA ALA A 256 6.71 3.55 -10.05
C ALA A 256 5.93 2.60 -10.97
N ILE A 257 4.61 2.78 -11.04
CA ILE A 257 3.71 1.93 -11.82
C ILE A 257 3.13 2.68 -13.04
N PRO A 258 2.86 1.95 -14.15
CA PRO A 258 2.18 2.52 -15.30
C PRO A 258 0.76 3.00 -14.99
N LEU A 259 0.31 4.02 -15.70
CA LEU A 259 -1.03 4.60 -15.55
C LEU A 259 -2.13 3.69 -16.10
N GLU A 260 -3.05 3.27 -15.23
CA GLU A 260 -4.32 2.62 -15.61
C GLU A 260 -5.45 3.66 -15.70
N SER A 261 -5.40 4.50 -16.74
CA SER A 261 -6.31 5.65 -16.94
C SER A 261 -7.80 5.29 -16.94
N THR A 262 -8.68 6.28 -16.75
CA THR A 262 -10.15 6.12 -16.89
C THR A 262 -10.55 5.56 -18.25
N ILE A 263 -9.85 5.91 -19.34
CA ILE A 263 -10.13 5.43 -20.69
C ILE A 263 -9.87 3.92 -20.79
N SER A 264 -8.78 3.43 -20.19
CA SER A 264 -8.39 2.02 -20.24
C SER A 264 -9.13 1.15 -19.24
N SER A 265 -9.37 1.65 -18.02
CA SER A 265 -10.00 0.89 -16.93
C SER A 265 -11.53 1.00 -16.91
N GLY A 266 -12.09 2.07 -17.50
CA GLY A 266 -13.50 2.43 -17.40
C GLY A 266 -13.93 2.88 -15.99
N LEU A 267 -12.99 3.16 -15.09
CA LEU A 267 -13.26 3.60 -13.72
C LEU A 267 -13.17 5.12 -13.62
N GLY A 268 -14.29 5.79 -13.37
CA GLY A 268 -14.37 7.24 -13.23
C GLY A 268 -14.16 7.73 -11.79
N HIS A 269 -13.75 8.98 -11.63
CA HIS A 269 -13.55 9.63 -10.32
C HIS A 269 -14.87 10.04 -9.67
N THR A 270 -15.69 9.07 -9.31
CA THR A 270 -16.96 9.30 -8.59
C THR A 270 -16.75 9.37 -7.08
N ALA A 271 -17.74 9.88 -6.35
CA ALA A 271 -17.73 9.90 -4.90
C ALA A 271 -17.46 8.49 -4.32
N SER A 272 -16.73 8.45 -3.21
CA SER A 272 -16.28 7.23 -2.52
C SER A 272 -15.25 6.36 -3.27
N THR A 273 -14.67 6.83 -4.38
CA THR A 273 -13.56 6.12 -5.04
C THR A 273 -12.21 6.51 -4.47
N ILE A 274 -11.21 5.64 -4.67
CA ILE A 274 -9.80 5.95 -4.42
C ILE A 274 -9.00 5.89 -5.72
N ALA A 275 -8.01 6.75 -5.84
CA ALA A 275 -7.15 6.84 -7.00
C ALA A 275 -5.68 7.06 -6.64
N MET A 276 -4.77 6.62 -7.50
CA MET A 276 -3.34 6.79 -7.32
C MET A 276 -2.94 8.26 -7.53
N ALA A 277 -2.19 8.82 -6.60
CA ALA A 277 -1.53 10.10 -6.80
C ALA A 277 -0.21 9.90 -7.56
N ARG A 278 0.18 10.89 -8.36
CA ARG A 278 1.40 10.86 -9.18
C ARG A 278 1.99 12.26 -9.35
N ALA A 279 3.24 12.31 -9.82
CA ALA A 279 3.87 13.54 -10.30
C ALA A 279 3.41 13.86 -11.74
N ASP A 280 4.13 14.74 -12.43
CA ASP A 280 3.79 15.17 -13.79
C ASP A 280 3.85 14.04 -14.82
N ASP A 281 4.76 13.08 -14.62
CA ASP A 281 4.85 11.88 -15.43
C ASP A 281 3.64 10.95 -15.13
N PRO A 282 2.85 10.55 -16.15
CA PRO A 282 1.76 9.59 -15.99
C PRO A 282 2.13 8.31 -15.25
N ASP A 283 3.34 7.79 -15.47
CA ASP A 283 3.79 6.49 -14.96
C ASP A 283 4.64 6.64 -13.68
N SER A 284 4.38 7.68 -12.88
CA SER A 284 5.14 8.01 -11.67
C SER A 284 4.45 7.67 -10.34
N ALA A 285 3.27 7.04 -10.39
CA ALA A 285 2.55 6.66 -9.18
C ALA A 285 3.35 5.64 -8.36
N THR A 286 3.43 5.83 -7.04
CA THR A 286 4.13 4.92 -6.11
C THR A 286 3.20 4.55 -4.94
N SER A 287 3.39 5.14 -3.75
CA SER A 287 2.62 4.81 -2.55
C SER A 287 1.43 5.72 -2.29
N GLN A 288 1.47 6.95 -2.80
CA GLN A 288 0.48 7.96 -2.49
C GLN A 288 -0.83 7.69 -3.23
N PHE A 289 -1.94 7.92 -2.53
CA PHE A 289 -3.29 7.80 -3.07
C PHE A 289 -4.15 8.95 -2.55
N PHE A 290 -5.27 9.18 -3.21
CA PHE A 290 -6.28 10.11 -2.76
C PHE A 290 -7.67 9.51 -2.80
N VAL A 291 -8.53 10.00 -1.90
CA VAL A 291 -9.94 9.68 -1.84
C VAL A 291 -10.72 10.77 -2.57
N ASN A 292 -11.77 10.39 -3.29
CA ASN A 292 -12.76 11.28 -3.89
C ASN A 292 -14.01 11.37 -2.99
N PRO A 293 -14.19 12.43 -2.18
CA PRO A 293 -15.37 12.55 -1.30
C PRO A 293 -16.63 13.00 -2.08
N GLN A 294 -16.43 13.48 -3.30
CA GLN A 294 -17.48 13.86 -4.26
C GLN A 294 -17.07 13.41 -5.67
N ASN A 295 -17.96 13.60 -6.65
CA ASN A 295 -17.62 13.37 -8.06
C ASN A 295 -16.60 14.43 -8.54
N ASN A 296 -15.49 13.98 -9.12
CA ASN A 296 -14.40 14.82 -9.61
C ASN A 296 -14.06 14.47 -11.08
N PRO A 297 -14.98 14.67 -12.05
CA PRO A 297 -14.77 14.29 -13.45
C PRO A 297 -13.58 14.99 -14.12
N ILE A 298 -13.08 16.09 -13.54
CA ILE A 298 -11.86 16.75 -14.00
C ILE A 298 -10.64 15.82 -13.96
N PHE A 299 -10.60 14.86 -13.01
CA PHE A 299 -9.51 13.90 -12.88
C PHE A 299 -9.57 12.74 -13.89
N ASP A 300 -10.68 12.60 -14.61
CA ASP A 300 -10.83 11.69 -15.75
C ASP A 300 -10.29 12.29 -17.07
N SER A 301 -9.93 13.58 -17.07
CA SER A 301 -9.64 14.32 -18.30
C SER A 301 -8.29 13.95 -18.94
N SER A 302 -8.30 13.75 -20.25
CA SER A 302 -7.10 13.61 -21.09
C SER A 302 -6.19 14.84 -21.02
N ASN A 303 -6.74 16.03 -20.75
CA ASN A 303 -5.98 17.27 -20.58
C ASN A 303 -5.06 17.25 -19.36
N LEU A 304 -5.25 16.31 -18.43
CA LEU A 304 -4.34 16.04 -17.32
C LEU A 304 -3.38 14.90 -17.64
N ARG A 305 -2.92 14.77 -18.90
CA ARG A 305 -2.06 13.67 -19.34
C ARG A 305 -2.68 12.30 -19.03
N ASN A 306 -3.90 12.10 -19.49
CA ASN A 306 -4.72 10.89 -19.26
C ASN A 306 -5.20 10.66 -17.81
N GLY A 307 -5.20 11.72 -16.98
CA GLY A 307 -5.86 11.70 -15.68
C GLY A 307 -5.12 10.89 -14.62
N TYR A 308 -5.89 10.25 -13.72
CA TYR A 308 -5.38 9.44 -12.62
C TYR A 308 -6.05 8.06 -12.61
N ALA A 309 -5.41 7.05 -12.03
CA ALA A 309 -5.96 5.69 -11.99
C ALA A 309 -6.85 5.51 -10.76
N VAL A 310 -8.17 5.39 -10.96
CA VAL A 310 -9.08 4.87 -9.94
C VAL A 310 -8.85 3.37 -9.82
N PHE A 311 -8.72 2.86 -8.60
CA PHE A 311 -8.41 1.44 -8.36
C PHE A 311 -9.23 0.81 -7.23
N GLY A 312 -10.23 1.52 -6.72
CA GLY A 312 -11.10 0.98 -5.69
C GLY A 312 -12.16 1.96 -5.22
N ARG A 313 -12.98 1.51 -4.27
CA ARG A 313 -14.06 2.30 -3.67
C ARG A 313 -14.38 1.88 -2.24
N PHE A 314 -14.87 2.81 -1.44
CA PHE A 314 -15.39 2.53 -0.11
C PHE A 314 -16.74 1.83 -0.18
N ILE A 315 -16.91 0.78 0.63
CA ILE A 315 -18.18 0.11 0.92
C ILE A 315 -18.66 0.35 2.36
N HIS A 316 -17.79 0.90 3.21
CA HIS A 316 -18.08 1.32 4.57
C HIS A 316 -17.25 2.55 4.93
N GLY A 317 -17.82 3.48 5.70
CA GLY A 317 -17.12 4.66 6.21
C GLY A 317 -16.85 5.76 5.17
N SER A 318 -17.50 5.75 4.00
CA SER A 318 -17.27 6.76 2.94
C SER A 318 -17.59 8.20 3.36
N ASN A 319 -18.56 8.39 4.26
CA ASN A 319 -18.91 9.71 4.82
C ASN A 319 -17.78 10.33 5.66
N THR A 320 -16.87 9.53 6.20
CA THR A 320 -15.68 9.98 6.95
C THR A 320 -14.90 11.02 6.16
N TRP A 321 -14.74 10.85 4.85
CA TRP A 321 -13.89 11.73 4.04
C TRP A 321 -14.51 13.10 3.82
N THR A 322 -15.83 13.15 3.65
CA THR A 322 -16.57 14.41 3.56
C THR A 322 -16.60 15.12 4.91
N GLU A 323 -16.76 14.37 6.02
CA GLU A 323 -16.67 14.91 7.38
C GLU A 323 -15.29 15.52 7.64
N LEU A 324 -14.22 14.79 7.32
CA LEU A 324 -12.84 15.26 7.48
C LEU A 324 -12.57 16.54 6.68
N LEU A 325 -13.00 16.62 5.41
CA LEU A 325 -12.88 17.84 4.60
C LEU A 325 -13.62 19.06 5.17
N ASN A 326 -14.71 18.84 5.91
CA ASN A 326 -15.53 19.91 6.45
C ASN A 326 -15.09 20.37 7.84
N THR A 327 -14.40 19.50 8.58
CA THR A 327 -14.13 19.71 10.01
C THR A 327 -12.66 19.95 10.32
N VAL A 328 -11.73 19.41 9.51
CA VAL A 328 -10.30 19.60 9.72
C VAL A 328 -9.87 20.93 9.10
N PRO A 329 -9.39 21.91 9.90
CA PRO A 329 -8.91 23.16 9.35
C PRO A 329 -7.68 22.94 8.46
N THR A 330 -7.55 23.75 7.43
CA THR A 330 -6.41 23.73 6.51
C THR A 330 -5.75 25.10 6.45
N SER A 331 -4.44 25.13 6.24
CA SER A 331 -3.69 26.36 6.06
C SER A 331 -3.06 26.42 4.66
N ALA A 332 -2.91 27.64 4.14
CA ALA A 332 -2.16 27.91 2.92
C ALA A 332 -0.64 27.82 3.19
N PHE A 333 0.08 27.24 2.23
CA PHE A 333 1.43 26.66 2.26
C PHE A 333 2.64 27.51 2.75
N THR A 334 3.66 26.82 3.30
CA THR A 334 5.11 27.19 3.29
C THR A 334 5.95 26.03 2.73
N ALA A 335 7.07 26.34 2.04
CA ALA A 335 7.87 25.50 1.13
C ALA A 335 8.43 24.14 1.61
N THR A 336 8.13 23.69 2.81
CA THR A 336 8.76 22.52 3.45
C THR A 336 7.89 21.27 3.57
N ASP A 337 6.59 21.33 3.24
CA ASP A 337 5.64 20.32 3.72
C ASP A 337 4.72 19.77 2.62
N GLY A 338 5.09 18.65 1.99
CA GLY A 338 4.23 17.59 1.42
C GLY A 338 3.08 17.87 0.42
N GLY A 339 2.58 19.10 0.25
CA GLY A 339 1.44 19.46 -0.60
C GLY A 339 0.97 20.92 -0.39
N ALA A 340 0.11 21.44 -1.28
CA ALA A 340 -0.26 22.87 -1.32
C ALA A 340 -1.32 23.32 -0.30
N VAL A 341 -2.05 22.39 0.34
CA VAL A 341 -3.10 22.66 1.33
C VAL A 341 -3.06 21.57 2.38
N ASN A 342 -2.44 21.87 3.53
CA ASN A 342 -2.16 20.87 4.56
C ASN A 342 -3.14 21.01 5.70
N PRO A 343 -3.59 19.89 6.30
CA PRO A 343 -4.41 19.96 7.50
C PRO A 343 -3.57 20.50 8.67
N SER A 344 -4.13 21.43 9.43
CA SER A 344 -3.47 22.02 10.60
C SER A 344 -3.27 21.01 11.72
N THR A 345 -4.10 19.96 11.73
CA THR A 345 -3.98 18.81 12.61
C THR A 345 -3.81 17.58 11.75
N ALA A 346 -2.76 16.80 12.01
CA ALA A 346 -2.49 15.58 11.27
C ALA A 346 -3.66 14.58 11.40
N VAL A 347 -4.11 14.08 10.25
CA VAL A 347 -5.04 12.95 10.17
C VAL A 347 -4.23 11.71 9.85
N HIS A 348 -4.11 10.84 10.84
CA HIS A 348 -3.30 9.62 10.76
C HIS A 348 -4.09 8.49 10.12
N LEU A 349 -3.45 7.78 9.20
CA LEU A 349 -3.80 6.41 8.83
C LEU A 349 -3.05 5.50 9.82
N HIS A 350 -3.74 5.09 10.88
CA HIS A 350 -3.09 4.34 11.96
C HIS A 350 -2.63 2.96 11.49
N TRP A 351 -3.48 2.29 10.71
CA TRP A 351 -3.17 1.02 10.06
C TRP A 351 -4.10 0.80 8.87
N ALA A 352 -3.64 -0.05 7.96
CA ALA A 352 -4.42 -0.60 6.85
C ALA A 352 -4.15 -2.10 6.78
N TYR A 353 -5.18 -2.90 6.51
CA TYR A 353 -5.05 -4.34 6.48
C TYR A 353 -6.00 -4.97 5.47
N GLN A 354 -5.51 -5.96 4.72
CA GLN A 354 -6.33 -6.73 3.79
C GLN A 354 -7.29 -7.63 4.58
N ILE A 355 -8.55 -7.66 4.20
CA ILE A 355 -9.60 -8.48 4.83
C ILE A 355 -10.35 -9.38 3.83
N GLN A 356 -9.97 -9.35 2.55
CA GLN A 356 -10.40 -10.29 1.52
C GLN A 356 -9.40 -10.34 0.37
#